data_AF-I0B491-F1
#
_entry.id   AF-I0B491-F1
#
_cell.length_a   1.000
_cell.length_b   1.000
_cell.length_c   1.000
_cell.angle_alpha   90.00
_cell.angle_beta   90.00
_cell.angle_gamma   90.00
#
_symmetry.space_group_name_H-M   'P 1'
#
loop_
_entity.id
_entity.type
_entity.pdbx_description
1 polymer ?
#
loop_
_entity_poly.entity_id
_entity_poly.type
_entity_poly.pdbx_seq_one_letter_code
_entity_poly.pdbx_strand_id
1 'polypeptide(L)'
;ALAKTSGKDIVQFANAVKISHSEIDKKVCSRGKIGSGSTGLADSKAGSCDSPDNSNGKLELSLTAALGDKGAEKWPKINNGAESETALKTNNGKPYDKDASGTVAKDLVALNRDEKTIVAGLLAKAIEGG
;
A
#
# COMPACT_ATOMS: atom_id res chain seq x y z
N ALA A 1 7.38 -1.02 -14.90
CA ALA A 1 8.08 0.23 -14.50
C ALA A 1 8.17 0.33 -12.99
N LEU A 2 7.04 0.39 -12.27
CA LEU A 2 7.01 0.59 -10.81
C LEU A 2 7.76 -0.48 -9.98
N ALA A 3 7.77 -1.74 -10.43
CA ALA A 3 8.55 -2.82 -9.79
C ALA A 3 10.07 -2.53 -9.74
N LYS A 4 10.57 -1.72 -10.66
CA LYS A 4 12.00 -1.38 -10.77
C LYS A 4 12.37 -0.11 -10.00
N THR A 5 11.38 0.66 -9.54
CA THR A 5 11.59 1.79 -8.63
C THR A 5 12.22 1.25 -7.35
N SER A 6 13.27 1.90 -6.83
CA SER A 6 13.90 1.44 -5.61
C SER A 6 12.91 1.54 -4.44
N GLY A 7 13.11 0.70 -3.42
CA GLY A 7 12.29 0.77 -2.23
C GLY A 7 12.41 2.11 -1.49
N LYS A 8 13.58 2.76 -1.54
CA LYS A 8 13.79 4.09 -0.97
C LYS A 8 12.91 5.13 -1.69
N ASP A 9 12.92 5.11 -3.02
CA ASP A 9 12.20 6.11 -3.82
C ASP A 9 10.69 5.93 -3.70
N ILE A 10 10.17 4.69 -3.66
CA ILE A 10 8.73 4.46 -3.50
C ILE A 10 8.25 4.89 -2.10
N VAL A 11 9.07 4.69 -1.05
CA VAL A 11 8.76 5.16 0.31
C VAL A 11 8.77 6.68 0.37
N GLN A 12 9.77 7.32 -0.24
CA GLN A 12 9.83 8.77 -0.34
C GLN A 12 8.64 9.34 -1.11
N PHE A 13 8.27 8.71 -2.22
CA PHE A 13 7.07 9.05 -2.99
C PHE A 13 5.81 8.93 -2.13
N ALA A 14 5.59 7.80 -1.47
CA ALA A 14 4.42 7.59 -0.62
C ALA A 14 4.33 8.62 0.51
N ASN A 15 5.45 8.91 1.17
CA ASN A 15 5.53 9.95 2.20
C ASN A 15 5.22 11.34 1.65
N ALA A 16 5.72 11.69 0.46
CA ALA A 16 5.42 12.97 -0.18
C ALA A 16 3.92 13.08 -0.52
N VAL A 17 3.31 12.01 -1.04
CA VAL A 17 1.86 11.96 -1.27
C VAL A 17 1.10 12.10 0.05
N LYS A 18 1.50 11.38 1.11
CA LYS A 18 0.84 11.45 2.42
C LYS A 18 0.88 12.86 3.03
N ILE A 19 2.02 13.55 2.93
CA ILE A 19 2.20 14.91 3.47
C ILE A 19 1.39 15.93 2.67
N SER A 20 1.46 15.88 1.34
CA SER A 20 0.83 16.90 0.50
C SER A 20 -0.64 16.63 0.20
N HIS A 21 -1.05 15.36 0.10
CA HIS A 21 -2.36 14.90 -0.35
C HIS A 21 -2.73 13.56 0.31
N SER A 22 -2.89 13.55 1.63
CA SER A 22 -3.17 12.32 2.41
C SER A 22 -4.39 11.52 1.91
N GLU A 23 -5.38 12.17 1.33
CA GLU A 23 -6.55 11.50 0.74
C GLU A 23 -6.21 10.68 -0.52
N ILE A 24 -5.14 11.03 -1.24
CA ILE A 24 -4.63 10.23 -2.37
C ILE A 24 -3.87 9.00 -1.84
N ASP A 25 -3.04 9.17 -0.81
CA ASP A 25 -2.31 8.06 -0.18
C ASP A 25 -3.29 6.97 0.33
N LYS A 26 -4.43 7.37 0.91
CA LYS A 26 -5.51 6.48 1.35
C LYS A 26 -6.32 5.82 0.24
N LYS A 27 -6.17 6.24 -1.01
CA LYS A 27 -6.81 5.60 -2.18
C LYS A 27 -5.97 4.46 -2.75
N VAL A 28 -4.67 4.48 -2.49
CA VAL A 28 -3.74 3.45 -2.95
C VAL A 28 -3.58 2.39 -1.87
N CYS A 29 -3.54 1.11 -2.26
CA CYS A 29 -3.56 -0.03 -1.33
C CYS A 29 -4.79 -0.09 -0.42
N SER A 30 -5.88 0.56 -0.85
CA SER A 30 -7.13 0.64 -0.11
C SER A 30 -8.08 -0.46 -0.55
N ARG A 31 -8.36 -1.40 0.34
CA ARG A 31 -9.15 -2.62 0.05
C ARG A 31 -10.45 -2.66 0.84
N GLY A 32 -10.80 -1.54 1.46
CA GLY A 32 -11.99 -1.40 2.29
C GLY A 32 -11.88 -2.11 3.63
N LYS A 33 -12.95 -1.93 4.40
CA LYS A 33 -13.17 -2.54 5.70
C LYS A 33 -14.20 -3.63 5.54
N ILE A 34 -14.02 -4.73 6.25
CA ILE A 34 -15.01 -5.80 6.32
C ILE A 34 -15.54 -5.88 7.76
N GLY A 35 -16.79 -6.32 7.90
CA GLY A 35 -17.45 -6.37 9.21
C GLY A 35 -16.71 -7.27 10.21
N SER A 36 -16.79 -6.93 11.50
CA SER A 36 -16.18 -7.71 12.59
C SER A 36 -16.55 -9.19 12.49
N GLY A 37 -15.53 -10.07 12.45
CA GLY A 37 -15.71 -11.51 12.27
C GLY A 37 -15.45 -11.99 10.83
N SER A 38 -15.20 -11.08 9.89
CA SER A 38 -14.90 -11.35 8.47
C SER A 38 -13.40 -11.38 8.18
N THR A 39 -13.04 -11.80 6.97
CA THR A 39 -11.73 -12.24 6.44
C THR A 39 -10.75 -11.13 6.03
N GLY A 40 -9.88 -10.68 6.94
CA GLY A 40 -8.98 -9.54 6.69
C GLY A 40 -7.93 -9.33 7.78
N LEU A 41 -7.12 -8.29 7.63
CA LEU A 41 -6.03 -7.97 8.55
C LEU A 41 -6.58 -7.54 9.92
N ALA A 42 -6.03 -8.10 11.00
CA ALA A 42 -6.41 -7.74 12.36
C ALA A 42 -5.46 -6.72 13.01
N ASP A 43 -4.18 -6.74 12.65
CA ASP A 43 -3.13 -6.07 13.43
C ASP A 43 -2.42 -4.96 12.68
N SER A 44 -2.01 -5.19 11.42
CA SER A 44 -1.20 -4.23 10.69
C SER A 44 -1.38 -4.31 9.18
N LYS A 45 -1.38 -3.15 8.52
CA LYS A 45 -1.38 -3.04 7.06
C LYS A 45 0.00 -3.29 6.44
N ALA A 46 1.08 -3.23 7.23
CA ALA A 46 2.45 -3.37 6.77
C ALA A 46 2.64 -4.66 5.95
N GLY A 47 3.17 -4.51 4.73
CA GLY A 47 3.40 -5.58 3.78
C GLY A 47 2.16 -6.18 3.12
N SER A 48 1.01 -5.50 3.17
CA SER A 48 -0.28 -6.07 2.74
C SER A 48 -1.16 -5.09 1.96
N CYS A 49 -0.72 -4.63 0.80
CA CYS A 49 -1.41 -3.67 -0.07
C CYS A 49 -2.76 -4.19 -0.62
N ASP A 50 -2.93 -5.50 -0.73
CA ASP A 50 -4.07 -6.21 -1.30
C ASP A 50 -5.11 -6.72 -0.30
N SER A 51 -4.83 -6.60 1.01
CA SER A 51 -5.70 -7.16 2.04
C SER A 51 -6.65 -6.12 2.68
N PRO A 52 -7.92 -6.46 2.98
CA PRO A 52 -8.88 -5.59 3.66
C PRO A 52 -8.62 -5.49 5.17
N ASP A 53 -9.24 -4.50 5.83
CA ASP A 53 -9.20 -4.31 7.28
C ASP A 53 -10.34 -5.06 8.00
N ASN A 54 -9.99 -5.93 8.95
CA ASN A 54 -10.91 -6.61 9.89
C ASN A 54 -10.77 -6.08 11.34
N SER A 55 -9.88 -5.12 11.61
CA SER A 55 -9.63 -4.52 12.93
C SER A 55 -10.71 -3.51 13.34
N ASN A 56 -11.97 -3.80 13.04
CA ASN A 56 -13.11 -2.91 13.25
C ASN A 56 -12.91 -1.51 12.64
N GLY A 57 -12.21 -1.44 11.50
CA GLY A 57 -11.96 -0.18 10.81
C GLY A 57 -10.83 0.67 11.40
N LYS A 58 -9.99 0.11 12.28
CA LYS A 58 -8.88 0.80 12.95
C LYS A 58 -7.60 0.87 12.13
N LEU A 59 -7.42 0.00 11.12
CA LEU A 59 -6.20 0.04 10.32
C LEU A 59 -6.23 1.20 9.33
N GLU A 60 -5.12 1.93 9.25
CA GLU A 60 -4.88 2.86 8.16
C GLU A 60 -4.73 2.06 6.86
N LEU A 61 -5.61 2.30 5.88
CA LEU A 61 -5.56 1.67 4.56
C LEU A 61 -4.98 2.68 3.56
N SER A 62 -3.66 2.61 3.37
CA SER A 62 -2.93 3.51 2.47
C SER A 62 -1.68 2.83 1.89
N LEU A 63 -1.08 3.46 0.88
CA LEU A 63 0.21 3.01 0.34
C LEU A 63 1.29 3.10 1.41
N THR A 64 1.33 4.20 2.16
CA THR A 64 2.30 4.40 3.24
C THR A 64 2.15 3.33 4.32
N ALA A 65 0.92 3.01 4.73
CA ALA A 65 0.67 1.96 5.72
C ALA A 65 1.05 0.56 5.19
N ALA A 66 0.82 0.27 3.90
CA ALA A 66 1.22 -0.98 3.27
C ALA A 66 2.73 -1.12 3.11
N LEU A 67 3.44 -0.02 2.86
CA LEU A 67 4.90 0.01 2.84
C LEU A 67 5.47 -0.25 4.23
N GLY A 68 4.96 0.42 5.26
CA GLY A 68 5.45 0.33 6.63
C GLY A 68 6.97 0.59 6.75
N ASP A 69 7.55 0.22 7.87
CA ASP A 69 8.98 0.47 8.14
C ASP A 69 9.92 -0.33 7.22
N LYS A 70 9.44 -1.46 6.69
CA LYS A 70 10.22 -2.33 5.80
C LYS A 70 9.99 -2.07 4.32
N GLY A 71 9.21 -1.05 3.96
CA GLY A 71 8.87 -0.76 2.56
C GLY A 71 10.12 -0.57 1.69
N ALA A 72 11.15 0.08 2.22
CA ALA A 72 12.39 0.31 1.49
C ALA A 72 13.20 -0.96 1.20
N GLU A 73 13.13 -1.95 2.09
CA GLU A 73 13.81 -3.24 1.92
C GLU A 73 12.97 -4.22 1.07
N LYS A 74 11.64 -4.18 1.24
CA LYS A 74 10.74 -5.22 0.74
C LYS A 74 10.09 -4.88 -0.58
N TRP A 75 10.01 -3.61 -0.98
CA TRP A 75 9.45 -3.25 -2.27
C TRP A 75 10.12 -4.01 -3.43
N PRO A 76 9.37 -4.52 -4.43
CA PRO A 76 7.92 -4.38 -4.64
C PRO A 76 7.05 -5.41 -3.91
N LYS A 77 7.61 -6.25 -3.05
CA LYS A 77 6.88 -7.29 -2.33
C LYS A 77 6.14 -6.71 -1.14
N ILE A 78 5.07 -5.96 -1.37
CA ILE A 78 4.20 -5.43 -0.31
C ILE A 78 2.76 -5.92 -0.43
N ASN A 79 2.50 -7.02 -1.15
CA ASN A 79 1.26 -7.77 -1.05
C ASN A 79 1.41 -8.93 -0.06
N ASN A 80 0.31 -9.34 0.55
CA ASN A 80 0.30 -10.45 1.48
C ASN A 80 0.33 -11.79 0.73
N GLY A 81 1.03 -12.78 1.29
CA GLY A 81 1.10 -14.14 0.78
C GLY A 81 0.15 -15.11 1.47
N ALA A 82 -0.86 -14.63 2.20
CA ALA A 82 -1.81 -15.47 2.91
C ALA A 82 -2.47 -16.49 1.98
N GLU A 83 -2.40 -17.76 2.35
CA GLU A 83 -3.01 -18.87 1.60
C GLU A 83 -4.50 -19.02 1.88
N SER A 84 -4.96 -18.40 2.96
CA SER A 84 -6.38 -18.29 3.29
C SER A 84 -6.66 -16.97 4.01
N GLU A 85 -7.92 -16.59 3.91
CA GLU A 85 -8.49 -15.47 4.63
C GLU A 85 -8.36 -15.56 6.17
N THR A 86 -8.33 -16.76 6.74
CA THR A 86 -8.11 -16.95 8.18
C THR A 86 -6.70 -16.55 8.60
N ALA A 87 -5.70 -16.82 7.77
CA ALA A 87 -4.31 -16.46 8.04
C ALA A 87 -4.13 -14.94 8.20
N LEU A 88 -4.88 -14.14 7.43
CA LEU A 88 -4.89 -12.68 7.55
C LEU A 88 -5.32 -12.21 8.94
N LYS A 89 -6.27 -12.92 9.58
CA LYS A 89 -6.80 -12.54 10.90
C LYS A 89 -5.93 -12.97 12.06
N THR A 90 -5.30 -14.13 11.98
CA THR A 90 -4.63 -14.76 13.14
C THR A 90 -3.18 -14.36 13.30
N ASN A 91 -2.50 -14.06 12.20
CA ASN A 91 -1.07 -13.77 12.18
C ASN A 91 -0.69 -12.75 11.12
N ASN A 92 -1.66 -11.91 10.72
CA ASN A 92 -1.48 -10.93 9.65
C ASN A 92 -1.04 -11.55 8.31
N GLY A 93 -1.35 -12.83 8.08
CA GLY A 93 -0.95 -13.59 6.90
C GLY A 93 0.56 -13.73 6.76
N LYS A 94 1.04 -13.61 5.52
CA LYS A 94 2.46 -13.56 5.17
C LYS A 94 2.77 -12.18 4.59
N PRO A 95 2.96 -11.15 5.44
CA PRO A 95 3.22 -9.80 4.93
C PRO A 95 4.54 -9.76 4.17
N TYR A 96 4.63 -8.83 3.23
CA TYR A 96 5.81 -8.60 2.40
C TYR A 96 6.23 -9.78 1.50
N ASP A 97 5.27 -10.48 0.92
CA ASP A 97 5.53 -11.74 0.22
C ASP A 97 5.43 -11.62 -1.30
N LYS A 98 4.34 -11.01 -1.78
CA LYS A 98 4.01 -10.98 -3.21
C LYS A 98 4.25 -9.61 -3.79
N ASP A 99 4.63 -9.58 -5.06
CA ASP A 99 4.81 -8.35 -5.82
C ASP A 99 3.48 -7.56 -5.87
N ALA A 100 3.56 -6.29 -5.48
CA ALA A 100 2.45 -5.33 -5.45
C ALA A 100 2.61 -4.21 -6.47
N SER A 101 3.64 -4.22 -7.32
CA SER A 101 3.86 -3.17 -8.31
C SER A 101 2.67 -3.04 -9.27
N GLY A 102 2.05 -4.17 -9.64
CA GLY A 102 0.82 -4.20 -10.45
C GLY A 102 -0.41 -3.73 -9.67
N THR A 103 -0.51 -4.08 -8.39
CA THR A 103 -1.59 -3.64 -7.49
C THR A 103 -1.56 -2.12 -7.33
N VAL A 104 -0.40 -1.56 -6.97
CA VAL A 104 -0.20 -0.11 -6.81
C VAL A 104 -0.41 0.61 -8.14
N ALA A 105 0.14 0.10 -9.25
CA ALA A 105 -0.07 0.72 -10.56
C ALA A 105 -1.56 0.78 -10.95
N LYS A 106 -2.33 -0.28 -10.67
CA LYS A 106 -3.78 -0.27 -10.91
C LYS A 106 -4.49 0.80 -10.09
N ASP A 107 -4.16 0.92 -8.81
CA ASP A 107 -4.76 1.94 -7.93
C ASP A 107 -4.42 3.36 -8.40
N LEU A 108 -3.16 3.61 -8.81
CA LEU A 108 -2.72 4.89 -9.37
C LEU A 108 -3.45 5.25 -10.68
N VAL A 109 -3.71 4.26 -11.53
CA VAL A 109 -4.48 4.44 -12.78
C VAL A 109 -5.99 4.59 -12.50
N ALA A 110 -6.48 4.18 -11.34
CA ALA A 110 -7.89 4.37 -10.96
C ALA A 110 -8.18 5.78 -10.38
N LEU A 111 -7.14 6.54 -10.00
CA LEU A 111 -7.29 7.92 -9.53
C LEU A 111 -7.95 8.84 -10.58
N ASN A 112 -8.53 9.95 -10.13
CA ASN A 112 -9.08 10.94 -11.05
C ASN A 112 -7.97 11.70 -11.79
N ARG A 113 -8.35 12.53 -12.78
CA ARG A 113 -7.38 13.21 -13.66
C ARG A 113 -6.41 14.14 -12.91
N ASP A 114 -6.92 14.88 -11.93
CA ASP A 114 -6.11 15.85 -11.18
C ASP A 114 -5.18 15.12 -10.20
N GLU A 115 -5.69 14.10 -9.52
CA GLU A 115 -4.92 13.24 -8.62
C GLU A 115 -3.77 12.53 -9.35
N LYS A 116 -4.02 12.03 -10.56
CA LYS A 116 -2.97 11.44 -11.41
C LYS A 116 -1.88 12.45 -11.73
N THR A 117 -2.25 13.69 -12.04
CA THR A 117 -1.30 14.75 -12.38
C THR A 117 -0.41 15.08 -11.17
N ILE A 118 -1.02 15.19 -9.99
CA ILE A 118 -0.31 15.39 -8.72
C ILE A 118 0.67 14.24 -8.45
N VAL A 119 0.19 12.99 -8.54
CA VAL A 119 1.01 11.81 -8.29
C VAL A 119 2.15 11.70 -9.28
N ALA A 120 1.92 11.96 -10.58
CA ALA A 120 2.97 11.92 -11.57
C ALA A 120 4.09 12.92 -11.26
N GLY A 121 3.75 14.14 -10.85
CA GLY A 121 4.72 15.15 -10.43
C GLY A 121 5.51 14.74 -9.18
N LEU A 122 4.84 14.19 -8.17
CA LEU A 122 5.50 13.70 -6.95
C LEU A 122 6.40 12.49 -7.22
N LEU A 123 5.97 11.58 -8.08
CA LEU A 123 6.75 10.41 -8.47
C LEU A 123 8.01 10.81 -9.24
N ALA A 124 7.90 11.75 -10.19
CA ALA A 124 9.04 12.30 -10.91
C ALA A 124 10.06 12.94 -9.97
N LYS A 125 9.60 13.76 -9.01
CA LYS A 125 10.49 14.36 -8.00
C LYS A 125 11.16 13.33 -7.09
N ALA A 126 10.48 12.23 -6.76
CA ALA A 126 11.03 11.18 -5.90
C ALA A 126 12.15 10.38 -6.59
N ILE A 127 12.09 10.20 -7.91
CA ILE A 127 13.11 9.46 -8.68
C ILE A 127 14.32 10.32 -9.09
N GLU A 128 14.17 11.65 -9.10
CA GLU A 128 15.25 12.59 -9.46
C GLU A 128 16.16 12.96 -8.27
N GLY A 129 15.69 12.78 -7.03
CA GLY A 129 16.43 13.12 -5.81
C GLY A 129 17.11 11.92 -5.12
N GLY A 130 17.17 10.77 -5.79
CA GLY A 130 17.68 9.49 -5.28
C GLY A 130 19.18 9.33 -5.38
#